data_AF-A0A2N1TG56-F1
#
_entry.id   AF-A0A2N1TG56-F1
#
_cell.length_a   1.000
_cell.length_b   1.000
_cell.length_c   1.000
_cell.angle_alpha   90.00
_cell.angle_beta   90.00
_cell.angle_gamma   90.00
#
_symmetry.space_group_name_H-M   'P 1'
#
loop_
_entity.id
_entity.type
_entity.pdbx_description
1 polymer ?
#
loop_
_entity_poly.entity_id
_entity_poly.type
_entity_poly.pdbx_seq_one_letter_code
_entity_poly.pdbx_strand_id
1 'polypeptide(L)'
;MDNCEGFKRAFIERREEVNLCNSIFGECWLEELREMDKHEILVRICDILGPCPSNFTIAEKIFESLKFDIAKFVLHHEYSRENAIRSKLLMWLDGKINPDTEQKLSEFCNKYLK
;
A
#
# COMPACT_ATOMS: atom_id res chain seq x y z
N MET A 1 -4.17 21.55 50.88
CA MET A 1 -3.12 20.53 51.00
C MET A 1 -3.77 19.22 50.62
N ASP A 2 -3.51 18.56 49.50
CA ASP A 2 -2.47 18.74 48.49
C ASP A 2 -2.92 18.18 47.13
N ASN A 3 -2.45 18.89 46.11
CA ASN A 3 -2.02 18.52 44.76
C ASN A 3 -2.94 17.96 43.66
N CYS A 4 -2.82 18.70 42.56
CA CYS A 4 -3.25 18.55 41.18
C CYS A 4 -2.27 17.65 40.37
N GLU A 5 -2.67 17.36 39.13
CA GLU A 5 -1.91 16.80 38.00
C GLU A 5 -1.77 15.27 38.00
N GLY A 6 -2.41 14.53 37.10
CA GLY A 6 -2.16 14.45 35.65
C GLY A 6 -2.38 12.95 35.33
N PHE A 7 -2.93 12.48 34.23
CA PHE A 7 -2.77 12.85 32.85
C PHE A 7 -4.01 12.33 32.11
N LYS A 8 -4.46 13.11 31.14
CA LYS A 8 -5.59 12.86 30.25
C LYS A 8 -5.56 11.42 29.72
N ARG A 9 -6.58 10.61 30.06
CA ARG A 9 -6.92 9.42 29.25
C ARG A 9 -7.16 9.95 27.86
N ALA A 10 -6.20 9.68 26.97
CA ALA A 10 -6.26 10.03 25.57
C ALA A 10 -7.63 9.60 25.03
N PHE A 11 -8.39 10.57 24.53
CA PHE A 11 -9.49 10.28 23.62
C PHE A 11 -8.87 9.42 22.51
N ILE A 12 -9.16 8.12 22.53
CA ILE A 12 -8.99 7.28 21.36
C ILE A 12 -10.06 7.82 20.41
N GLU A 13 -9.66 8.78 19.57
CA GLU A 13 -10.45 9.20 18.42
C GLU A 13 -10.60 7.93 17.57
N ARG A 14 -11.74 7.26 17.77
CA ARG A 14 -12.12 6.08 17.02
C ARG A 14 -12.51 6.60 15.64
N ARG A 15 -11.52 6.98 14.83
CA ARG A 15 -11.73 7.22 13.40
C ARG A 15 -12.24 5.91 12.85
N GLU A 16 -13.53 5.85 12.59
CA GLU A 16 -14.16 4.72 11.93
C GLU A 16 -13.36 4.41 10.68
N GLU A 17 -12.99 3.13 10.54
CA GLU A 17 -12.24 2.67 9.38
C GLU A 17 -13.14 2.85 8.16
N VAL A 18 -12.85 3.87 7.34
CA VAL A 18 -13.43 3.96 6.01
C VAL A 18 -12.81 2.84 5.19
N ASN A 19 -13.51 1.71 5.11
CA ASN A 19 -13.11 0.60 4.30
C ASN A 19 -13.37 0.98 2.83
N LEU A 20 -12.33 1.43 2.13
CA LEU A 20 -12.42 1.77 0.70
C LEU A 20 -12.79 0.54 -0.16
N CYS A 21 -12.64 -0.66 0.39
CA CYS A 21 -13.06 -1.91 -0.24
C CYS A 21 -14.55 -2.23 -0.05
N ASN A 22 -15.31 -1.43 0.71
CA ASN A 22 -16.78 -1.50 0.70
C ASN A 22 -17.32 -0.86 -0.59
N SER A 23 -16.90 -1.43 -1.71
CA SER A 23 -17.41 -1.07 -3.02
C SER A 23 -18.86 -1.50 -3.10
N ILE A 24 -19.71 -0.61 -3.65
CA ILE A 24 -21.08 -0.98 -4.05
C ILE A 24 -21.10 -2.01 -5.18
N PHE A 25 -19.94 -2.24 -5.81
CA PHE A 25 -19.77 -3.17 -6.91
C PHE A 25 -19.38 -4.56 -6.39
N GLY A 26 -20.07 -5.59 -6.87
CA GLY A 26 -19.70 -6.99 -6.63
C GLY A 26 -18.34 -7.36 -7.23
N GLU A 27 -17.81 -8.53 -6.83
CA GLU A 27 -16.43 -8.96 -7.12
C GLU A 27 -16.05 -8.92 -8.61
N CYS A 28 -16.97 -9.26 -9.53
CA CYS A 28 -16.69 -9.24 -10.96
C CYS A 28 -16.35 -7.84 -11.50
N TRP A 29 -16.99 -6.81 -10.95
CA TRP A 29 -16.78 -5.42 -11.37
C TRP A 29 -15.48 -4.84 -10.77
N LEU A 30 -15.10 -5.31 -9.58
CA LEU A 30 -13.81 -4.94 -8.96
C LEU A 30 -12.62 -5.48 -9.76
N GLU A 31 -12.76 -6.68 -10.31
CA GLU A 31 -11.78 -7.28 -11.21
C GLU A 31 -11.65 -6.44 -12.49
N GLU A 32 -12.78 -6.10 -13.11
CA GLU A 32 -12.80 -5.28 -14.33
C GLU A 32 -12.17 -3.90 -14.10
N LEU A 33 -12.54 -3.21 -13.02
CA LEU A 33 -11.95 -1.93 -12.64
C LEU A 33 -10.43 -2.04 -12.45
N ARG A 34 -9.97 -3.11 -11.78
CA ARG A 34 -8.53 -3.32 -11.57
C ARG A 34 -7.79 -3.51 -12.90
N GLU A 35 -8.34 -4.31 -13.81
CA GLU A 35 -7.71 -4.54 -15.11
C GLU A 35 -7.75 -3.30 -16.01
N MET A 36 -8.82 -2.48 -15.92
CA MET A 36 -8.89 -1.18 -16.59
C MET A 36 -7.80 -0.23 -16.09
N ASP A 37 -7.69 -0.03 -14.77
CA ASP A 37 -6.68 0.84 -14.17
C ASP A 37 -5.26 0.39 -14.52
N LYS A 38 -5.02 -0.93 -14.47
CA LYS A 38 -3.76 -1.52 -14.91
C LYS A 38 -3.48 -1.19 -16.38
N HIS A 39 -4.47 -1.36 -17.25
CA HIS A 39 -4.31 -1.10 -18.67
C HIS A 39 -3.96 0.36 -18.95
N GLU A 40 -4.60 1.32 -18.28
CA GLU A 40 -4.28 2.74 -18.43
C GLU A 40 -2.83 3.05 -18.06
N ILE A 41 -2.32 2.45 -16.99
CA ILE A 41 -0.92 2.60 -16.58
C ILE A 41 0.02 2.01 -17.64
N LEU A 42 -0.29 0.81 -18.15
CA LEU A 42 0.52 0.16 -19.19
C LEU A 42 0.58 0.97 -20.47
N VAL A 43 -0.53 1.58 -20.90
CA VAL A 43 -0.57 2.48 -22.06
C VAL A 43 0.37 3.66 -21.85
N ARG A 44 0.33 4.31 -20.68
CA ARG A 44 1.23 5.43 -20.37
C ARG A 44 2.71 5.02 -20.39
N ILE A 45 3.03 3.81 -19.90
CA ILE A 45 4.40 3.29 -19.99
C ILE A 45 4.78 3.04 -21.46
N CYS A 46 3.87 2.48 -22.27
CA CYS A 46 4.10 2.27 -23.69
C CYS A 46 4.33 3.59 -24.45
N ASP A 47 3.59 4.66 -24.12
CA ASP A 47 3.76 5.99 -24.71
C ASP A 47 5.19 6.53 -24.48
N ILE A 48 5.79 6.22 -23.32
CA ILE A 48 7.18 6.58 -23.00
C ILE A 48 8.18 5.70 -23.76
N LEU A 49 7.91 4.40 -23.88
CA LEU A 49 8.79 3.44 -24.57
C LEU A 49 8.76 3.58 -26.10
N GLY A 50 7.71 4.16 -26.66
CA GLY A 50 7.53 4.38 -28.09
C GLY A 50 6.76 3.27 -28.82
N PRO A 51 6.54 3.41 -30.14
CA PRO A 51 5.60 2.58 -30.91
C PRO A 51 6.23 1.25 -31.36
N CYS A 52 6.45 0.33 -30.42
CA CYS A 52 6.83 -1.04 -30.72
C CYS A 52 5.86 -2.03 -30.05
N PRO A 53 5.29 -3.02 -30.78
CA PRO A 53 4.37 -4.00 -30.20
C PRO A 53 4.98 -4.80 -29.03
N SER A 54 6.29 -5.04 -29.04
CA SER A 54 6.98 -5.72 -27.93
C SER A 54 7.03 -4.88 -26.64
N ASN A 55 6.78 -3.57 -26.73
CA ASN A 55 6.82 -2.69 -25.57
C ASN A 55 5.70 -2.97 -24.59
N PHE A 56 4.58 -3.57 -25.00
CA PHE A 56 3.51 -3.92 -24.06
C PHE A 56 4.00 -4.94 -23.02
N THR A 57 4.67 -6.00 -23.46
CA THR A 57 5.27 -6.99 -22.55
C THR A 57 6.36 -6.37 -21.67
N ILE A 58 7.09 -5.37 -22.16
CA ILE A 58 8.08 -4.64 -21.36
C ILE A 58 7.38 -3.75 -20.33
N ALA A 59 6.32 -3.06 -20.71
CA ALA A 59 5.51 -2.22 -19.83
C ALA A 59 4.91 -3.03 -18.68
N GLU A 60 4.42 -4.24 -18.96
CA GLU A 60 3.93 -5.17 -17.92
C GLU A 60 5.03 -5.53 -16.93
N LYS A 61 6.23 -5.87 -17.40
CA LYS A 61 7.37 -6.18 -16.52
C LYS A 61 7.76 -4.98 -15.66
N ILE A 62 7.80 -3.78 -16.25
CA ILE A 62 8.09 -2.54 -15.53
C ILE A 62 7.04 -2.31 -14.45
N PHE A 63 5.75 -2.36 -14.80
CA PHE A 63 4.65 -2.19 -13.86
C PHE A 63 4.72 -3.19 -12.71
N GLU A 64 4.87 -4.48 -13.00
CA GLU A 64 4.92 -5.53 -11.98
C GLU A 64 6.12 -5.37 -11.04
N SER A 65 7.27 -4.91 -11.56
CA SER A 65 8.46 -4.66 -10.74
C SER A 65 8.37 -3.42 -9.85
N LEU A 66 7.55 -2.42 -10.20
CA LEU A 66 7.56 -1.11 -9.54
C LEU A 66 6.28 -0.77 -8.76
N LYS A 67 5.16 -1.46 -9.00
CA LYS A 67 3.84 -1.05 -8.46
C LYS A 67 3.83 -0.87 -6.93
N PHE A 68 4.54 -1.73 -6.19
CA PHE A 68 4.60 -1.63 -4.73
C PHE A 68 5.57 -0.55 -4.26
N ASP A 69 6.70 -0.36 -4.95
CA ASP A 69 7.65 0.73 -4.68
C ASP A 69 7.01 2.10 -4.90
N ILE A 70 6.26 2.26 -5.99
CA ILE A 70 5.51 3.49 -6.29
C ILE A 70 4.45 3.73 -5.20
N ALA A 71 3.67 2.70 -4.83
CA ALA A 71 2.67 2.82 -3.78
C ALA A 71 3.30 3.23 -2.44
N LYS A 72 4.44 2.63 -2.08
CA LYS A 72 5.20 2.98 -0.88
C LYS A 72 5.69 4.43 -0.95
N PHE A 73 6.24 4.86 -2.09
CA PHE A 73 6.72 6.23 -2.29
C PHE A 73 5.60 7.25 -2.12
N VAL A 74 4.48 7.08 -2.82
CA VAL A 74 3.32 7.98 -2.76
C VAL A 74 2.81 8.08 -1.32
N LEU A 75 2.65 6.95 -0.63
CA LEU A 75 2.23 6.95 0.76
C LEU A 75 3.22 7.69 1.67
N HIS A 76 4.51 7.37 1.60
CA HIS A 76 5.51 7.96 2.50
C HIS A 76 5.80 9.44 2.23
N HIS A 77 5.72 9.90 0.99
CA HIS A 77 6.27 11.19 0.59
C HIS A 77 5.24 12.16 0.02
N GLU A 78 4.15 11.67 -0.57
CA GLU A 78 3.12 12.53 -1.19
C GLU A 78 1.84 12.58 -0.34
N TYR A 79 1.45 11.47 0.29
CA TYR A 79 0.29 11.40 1.17
C TYR A 79 0.61 11.83 2.62
N SER A 80 1.89 11.72 3.02
CA SER A 80 2.31 11.90 4.41
C SER A 80 2.97 13.26 4.69
N ARG A 81 2.17 14.16 5.29
CA ARG A 81 2.64 15.12 6.32
C ARG A 81 1.67 15.25 7.49
N GLU A 82 0.37 15.06 7.28
CA GLU A 82 -0.67 15.29 8.30
C GLU A 82 -1.58 14.09 8.59
N ASN A 83 -1.55 13.06 7.73
CA ASN A 83 -2.38 11.88 7.87
C ASN A 83 -1.57 10.69 8.40
N ALA A 84 -2.01 10.12 9.53
CA ALA A 84 -1.40 8.92 10.09
C ALA A 84 -1.66 7.73 9.16
N ILE A 85 -0.62 7.27 8.46
CA ILE A 85 -0.67 6.04 7.67
C ILE A 85 -0.54 4.86 8.63
N ARG A 86 -1.39 3.86 8.46
CA ARG A 86 -1.34 2.64 9.26
C ARG A 86 -0.01 1.92 9.03
N SER A 87 0.76 1.72 10.09
CA SER A 87 2.00 0.93 10.07
C SER A 87 1.82 -0.45 9.45
N LYS A 88 0.66 -1.09 9.68
CA LYS A 88 0.31 -2.39 9.07
C LYS A 88 0.27 -2.35 7.53
N LEU A 89 -0.18 -1.24 6.92
CA LEU A 89 -0.19 -1.08 5.47
C LEU A 89 1.24 -0.93 4.92
N LEU A 90 2.08 -0.16 5.61
CA LEU A 90 3.48 0.02 5.23
C LEU A 90 4.26 -1.29 5.35
N MET A 91 4.07 -2.04 6.44
CA MET A 91 4.67 -3.37 6.60
C MET A 91 4.22 -4.36 5.53
N TRP A 92 2.93 -4.32 5.16
CA TRP A 92 2.41 -5.16 4.07
C TRP A 92 3.05 -4.79 2.72
N LEU A 93 3.22 -3.51 2.42
CA LEU A 93 3.93 -3.05 1.20
C LEU A 93 5.39 -3.50 1.22
N ASP A 94 6.07 -3.37 2.35
CA ASP A 94 7.46 -3.83 2.51
C ASP A 94 7.61 -5.33 2.28
N GLY A 95 6.66 -6.14 2.73
CA GLY A 95 6.64 -7.58 2.46
C GLY A 95 6.42 -7.91 0.98
N LYS A 96 5.61 -7.10 0.26
CA LYS A 96 5.44 -7.24 -1.19
C LYS A 96 6.68 -6.86 -2.00
N ILE A 97 7.45 -5.88 -1.52
CA ILE A 97 8.72 -5.46 -2.16
C ILE A 97 9.85 -6.44 -1.83
N ASN A 98 9.93 -6.89 -0.57
CA ASN A 98 11.01 -7.74 -0.06
C ASN A 98 10.47 -8.98 0.68
N PRO A 99 9.96 -10.00 -0.04
CA PRO A 99 9.33 -11.17 0.58
C PRO A 99 10.27 -11.96 1.49
N ASP A 100 11.57 -12.02 1.16
CA ASP A 100 12.58 -12.69 2.00
C ASP A 100 12.76 -12.01 3.38
N THR A 101 12.51 -10.70 3.44
CA THR A 101 12.63 -9.91 4.68
C THR A 101 11.40 -10.12 5.56
N GLU A 102 10.22 -10.26 4.95
CA GLU A 102 8.98 -10.61 5.65
C GLU A 102 9.08 -12.01 6.28
N GLN A 103 9.63 -12.98 5.56
CA GLN A 103 9.85 -14.32 6.10
C GLN A 103 10.81 -14.30 7.31
N LYS A 104 11.94 -13.61 7.20
CA LYS A 104 12.91 -13.49 8.31
C LYS A 104 12.32 -12.78 9.53
N LEU A 105 11.50 -11.76 9.32
CA LEU A 105 10.82 -11.05 10.41
C LEU A 105 9.79 -11.95 11.09
N SER A 106 9.01 -12.70 10.31
CA SER A 106 8.05 -13.68 10.81
C SER A 106 8.74 -14.78 11.64
N GLU A 107 9.85 -15.32 11.15
CA GLU A 107 10.67 -16.30 11.87
C GLU A 107 11.24 -15.73 13.17
N PHE A 108 11.73 -14.49 13.14
CA PHE A 108 12.21 -13.79 14.34
C PHE A 108 11.10 -13.59 15.38
N CYS A 109 9.94 -13.07 14.99
CA CYS A 109 8.81 -12.87 15.89
C CYS A 109 8.33 -14.20 16.49
N ASN A 110 8.26 -15.26 15.69
CA ASN A 110 7.88 -16.59 16.18
C ASN A 110 8.90 -17.20 17.15
N LYS A 111 10.18 -16.84 17.02
CA LYS A 111 11.26 -17.38 17.85
C LYS A 111 11.44 -16.64 19.18
N TYR A 112 11.19 -15.34 19.20
CA TYR A 112 11.55 -14.47 20.34
C TYR A 112 10.37 -13.79 21.03
N LEU A 113 9.18 -13.77 20.41
CA LEU A 113 8.00 -13.08 20.93
C LEU A 113 6.79 -14.00 21.13
N LYS A 114 6.97 -15.31 21.01
CA LYS A 114 6.00 -16.35 21.39
C LYS A 114 6.40 -17.03 22.68
#